data_AF-A0A7C5ZH87-F1
#
_entry.id   AF-A0A7C5ZH87-F1
#
_cell.length_a   1.000
_cell.length_b   1.000
_cell.length_c   1.000
_cell.angle_alpha   90.00
_cell.angle_beta   90.00
_cell.angle_gamma   90.00
#
_symmetry.space_group_name_H-M   'P 1'
#
loop_
_entity.id
_entity.type
_entity.pdbx_description
1 polymer ?
#
loop_
_entity_poly.entity_id
_entity_poly.type
_entity_poly.pdbx_seq_one_letter_code
_entity_poly.pdbx_strand_id
1 'polypeptide(L)'
;MNKRIRASFAAAVLAGVCLLAPGARSDDKARPAEPAGGGMDAAMADAWARMGAVTDHHKAMAPMAGKFTFTNSMLMAPGTPPIESQGTYEGKLIYGGRFLLSRTEGEMMGQKFEGMGVLGYDNVIGKHVSTWMDSISTGIMRSEGTCS
;
A
#
# COMPACT_ATOMS: atom_id res chain seq x y z
N MET A 1 15.87 18.10 -39.62
CA MET A 1 14.70 18.17 -40.53
C MET A 1 13.50 17.54 -39.82
N ASN A 2 12.44 18.32 -39.56
CA ASN A 2 11.06 17.89 -39.22
C ASN A 2 10.84 17.01 -37.95
N LYS A 3 9.85 17.25 -37.07
CA LYS A 3 8.82 18.31 -36.92
C LYS A 3 8.44 18.36 -35.42
N ARG A 4 8.40 19.54 -34.80
CA ARG A 4 7.65 19.76 -33.53
C ARG A 4 6.38 20.53 -33.87
N ILE A 5 5.21 19.96 -33.55
CA ILE A 5 3.91 20.60 -33.77
C ILE A 5 3.60 21.54 -32.60
N ARG A 6 2.93 22.65 -32.91
CA ARG A 6 2.69 23.81 -32.03
C ARG A 6 1.35 23.69 -31.30
N ALA A 7 1.28 24.28 -30.11
CA ALA A 7 0.07 24.93 -29.60
C ALA A 7 0.49 26.06 -28.63
N SER A 8 0.58 27.29 -29.14
CA SER A 8 0.61 28.49 -28.31
C SER A 8 -0.82 28.88 -27.93
N PHE A 9 -1.04 29.48 -26.76
CA PHE A 9 -1.82 30.72 -26.60
C PHE A 9 -1.68 31.25 -25.17
N ALA A 10 -1.34 32.52 -25.02
CA ALA A 10 -1.21 33.22 -23.74
C ALA A 10 -1.63 34.69 -23.89
N ALA A 11 -2.39 35.22 -22.91
CA ALA A 11 -2.92 36.60 -22.84
C ALA A 11 -3.87 36.99 -24.02
N ALA A 12 -4.71 38.04 -24.07
CA ALA A 12 -5.24 39.08 -23.15
C ALA A 12 -6.54 39.66 -23.82
N VAL A 13 -7.47 40.46 -23.27
CA VAL A 13 -7.80 40.97 -21.91
C VAL A 13 -9.28 41.48 -21.90
N LEU A 14 -9.79 41.96 -20.75
CA LEU A 14 -11.08 42.67 -20.46
C LEU A 14 -12.02 43.14 -21.61
N ALA A 15 -13.35 43.01 -21.41
CA ALA A 15 -14.26 44.16 -21.12
C ALA A 15 -15.76 43.79 -20.97
N GLY A 16 -16.44 44.32 -19.94
CA GLY A 16 -17.92 44.39 -19.79
C GLY A 16 -18.64 43.04 -19.56
N VAL A 17 -19.77 42.96 -18.84
CA VAL A 17 -20.74 43.98 -18.38
C VAL A 17 -21.33 43.55 -17.02
N CYS A 18 -21.48 44.47 -16.08
CA CYS A 18 -22.31 44.24 -14.88
C CYS A 18 -23.78 44.54 -15.18
N LEU A 19 -24.68 43.58 -14.96
CA LEU A 19 -26.12 43.84 -14.79
C LEU A 19 -26.78 42.76 -13.92
N LEU A 20 -27.01 43.14 -12.66
CA LEU A 20 -28.12 42.72 -11.77
C LEU A 20 -28.48 41.22 -11.68
N ALA A 21 -27.99 40.58 -10.61
CA ALA A 21 -28.70 39.49 -9.93
C ALA A 21 -28.93 39.89 -8.46
N PRO A 22 -30.16 40.29 -8.07
CA PRO A 22 -30.47 40.68 -6.69
C PRO A 22 -30.77 39.47 -5.80
N GLY A 23 -30.40 39.58 -4.53
CA GLY A 23 -31.03 38.85 -3.43
C GLY A 23 -30.39 37.53 -3.04
N ALA A 24 -29.78 37.52 -1.86
CA ALA A 24 -29.55 36.29 -1.13
C ALA A 24 -30.89 35.68 -0.69
N ARG A 25 -31.09 34.39 -0.98
CA ARG A 25 -31.89 33.50 -0.13
C ARG A 25 -31.31 32.10 -0.25
N SER A 26 -30.80 31.59 0.87
CA SER A 26 -30.50 30.19 1.06
C SER A 26 -31.82 29.41 1.11
N ASP A 27 -32.25 28.86 -0.02
CA ASP A 27 -33.26 27.79 -0.04
C ASP A 27 -32.61 26.51 0.48
N ASP A 28 -32.38 26.51 1.79
CA ASP A 28 -31.99 25.37 2.59
C ASP A 28 -33.20 24.43 2.73
N LYS A 29 -33.63 23.87 1.60
CA LYS A 29 -34.54 22.72 1.54
C LYS A 29 -33.77 21.55 2.11
N ALA A 30 -33.80 21.46 3.44
CA ALA A 30 -33.18 20.42 4.23
C ALA A 30 -33.31 19.07 3.53
N ARG A 31 -32.20 18.59 2.97
CA ARG A 31 -32.03 17.18 2.65
C ARG A 31 -32.40 16.43 3.93
N PRO A 32 -33.32 15.45 3.89
CA PRO A 32 -33.67 14.71 5.08
C PRO A 32 -32.39 14.22 5.75
N ALA A 33 -32.20 14.60 7.02
CA ALA A 33 -31.07 14.12 7.78
C ALA A 33 -31.19 12.59 7.83
N GLU A 34 -30.26 11.89 7.18
CA GLU A 34 -30.04 10.49 7.47
C GLU A 34 -29.78 10.39 8.98
N PRO A 35 -30.53 9.54 9.72
CA PRO A 35 -30.46 9.56 11.17
C PRO A 35 -29.05 9.20 11.62
N ALA A 36 -28.37 10.17 12.23
CA ALA A 36 -27.17 9.94 13.01
C ALA A 36 -27.55 9.17 14.29
N GLY A 37 -27.79 7.86 14.14
CA GLY A 37 -28.31 7.00 15.18
C GLY A 37 -29.01 5.76 14.63
N GLY A 38 -28.25 4.68 14.49
CA GLY A 38 -28.75 3.34 14.20
C GLY A 38 -27.67 2.33 14.57
N GLY A 39 -28.01 1.30 15.35
CA GLY A 39 -27.06 0.25 15.70
C GLY A 39 -26.55 -0.46 14.44
N MET A 40 -25.33 -1.00 14.50
CA MET A 40 -24.79 -1.82 13.42
C MET A 40 -25.78 -2.94 13.10
N ASP A 41 -26.26 -3.02 11.86
CA ASP A 41 -27.08 -4.15 11.40
C ASP A 41 -26.35 -5.47 11.73
N ALA A 42 -27.08 -6.47 12.22
CA ALA A 42 -26.50 -7.75 12.61
C ALA A 42 -25.67 -8.41 11.49
N ALA A 43 -26.08 -8.26 10.23
CA ALA A 43 -25.32 -8.74 9.08
C ALA A 43 -24.00 -7.97 8.89
N MET A 44 -24.02 -6.66 9.13
CA MET A 44 -22.84 -5.80 9.03
C MET A 44 -21.87 -6.02 10.20
N ALA A 45 -22.40 -6.30 11.41
CA ALA A 45 -21.61 -6.66 12.58
C ALA A 45 -20.88 -8.00 12.40
N ASP A 46 -21.57 -9.03 11.88
CA ASP A 46 -20.97 -10.32 11.54
C ASP A 46 -19.90 -10.19 10.43
N ALA A 47 -20.17 -9.40 9.38
CA ALA A 47 -19.18 -9.10 8.35
C ALA A 47 -17.91 -8.44 8.94
N TRP A 48 -18.06 -7.45 9.81
CA TRP A 48 -16.94 -6.80 10.51
C TRP A 48 -16.16 -7.77 11.41
N ALA A 49 -16.86 -8.64 12.14
CA ALA A 49 -16.23 -9.66 12.97
C ALA A 49 -15.38 -10.63 12.15
N ARG A 50 -15.90 -11.09 10.99
CA ARG A 50 -15.18 -11.98 10.05
C ARG A 50 -13.97 -11.31 9.42
N MET A 51 -14.10 -10.06 8.96
CA MET A 51 -12.96 -9.31 8.42
C MET A 51 -11.84 -9.16 9.46
N GLY A 52 -12.19 -8.80 10.71
CA GLY A 52 -11.23 -8.59 11.79
C GLY A 52 -10.67 -9.85 12.46
N ALA A 53 -11.12 -11.06 12.09
CA ALA A 53 -10.78 -12.30 12.79
C ALA A 53 -9.31 -12.72 12.58
N VAL A 54 -8.62 -13.10 13.66
CA VAL A 54 -7.27 -13.68 13.59
C VAL A 54 -7.38 -15.20 13.40
N THR A 55 -7.31 -15.62 12.14
CA THR A 55 -7.34 -17.03 11.70
C THR A 55 -5.97 -17.71 11.80
N ASP A 56 -5.88 -19.01 11.51
CA ASP A 56 -4.61 -19.74 11.59
C ASP A 56 -3.58 -19.28 10.54
N HIS A 57 -4.01 -18.75 9.39
CA HIS A 57 -3.11 -18.08 8.44
C HIS A 57 -2.37 -16.88 9.06
N HIS A 58 -3.04 -16.13 9.94
CA HIS A 58 -2.41 -15.05 10.66
C HIS A 58 -1.40 -15.54 11.69
N LYS A 59 -1.74 -16.61 12.43
CA LYS A 59 -0.84 -17.24 13.41
C LYS A 59 0.38 -17.87 12.75
N ALA A 60 0.23 -18.39 11.53
CA ALA A 60 1.33 -18.94 10.72
C ALA A 60 2.42 -17.91 10.38
N MET A 61 2.16 -16.60 10.55
CA MET A 61 3.19 -15.57 10.41
C MET A 61 4.11 -15.42 11.63
N ALA A 62 3.76 -16.01 12.79
CA ALA A 62 4.55 -15.84 14.01
C ALA A 62 6.03 -16.30 13.92
N PRO A 63 6.38 -17.40 13.22
CA PRO A 63 7.79 -17.81 13.06
C PRO A 63 8.64 -16.83 12.24
N MET A 64 8.02 -15.92 11.47
CA MET A 64 8.72 -14.90 10.70
C MET A 64 9.00 -13.62 11.53
N ALA A 65 8.47 -13.52 12.75
CA ALA A 65 8.79 -12.42 13.65
C ALA A 65 10.11 -12.69 14.39
N GLY A 66 10.97 -11.68 14.48
CA GLY A 66 12.29 -11.81 15.10
C GLY A 66 13.34 -10.89 14.48
N LYS A 67 14.60 -11.10 14.87
CA LYS A 67 15.76 -10.44 14.27
C LYS A 67 16.75 -11.51 13.81
N PHE A 68 17.15 -11.45 12.55
CA PHE A 68 18.05 -12.43 11.96
C PHE A 68 19.13 -11.72 11.13
N THR A 69 20.35 -12.22 11.19
CA THR A 69 21.39 -11.92 10.19
C THR A 69 21.35 -13.02 9.13
N PHE A 70 21.44 -12.66 7.86
CA PHE A 70 21.47 -13.59 6.75
C PHE A 70 22.66 -13.32 5.82
N THR A 71 23.12 -14.37 5.15
CA THR A 71 24.05 -14.29 4.03
C THR A 71 23.28 -14.64 2.77
N ASN A 72 23.25 -13.71 1.81
CA ASN A 72 22.72 -13.93 0.48
C ASN A 72 23.85 -14.32 -0.48
N SER A 73 23.53 -15.13 -1.50
CA SER A 73 24.51 -15.57 -2.51
C SER A 73 23.87 -15.48 -3.90
N MET A 74 24.35 -14.53 -4.71
CA MET A 74 23.78 -14.21 -6.02
C MET A 74 24.68 -14.73 -7.14
N LEU A 75 24.14 -15.59 -8.01
CA LEU A 75 24.79 -15.98 -9.26
C LEU A 75 24.41 -14.99 -10.37
N MET A 76 25.36 -14.17 -10.80
CA MET A 76 25.12 -13.17 -11.86
C MET A 76 25.01 -13.79 -13.26
N ALA A 77 25.70 -14.91 -13.50
CA ALA A 77 25.55 -15.71 -14.72
C ALA A 77 25.84 -17.20 -14.44
N PRO A 78 25.35 -18.11 -15.29
CA PRO A 78 25.76 -19.52 -15.23
C PRO A 78 27.29 -19.65 -15.35
N GLY A 79 27.91 -20.29 -14.35
CA GLY A 79 29.37 -20.53 -14.34
C GLY A 79 30.25 -19.43 -13.74
N THR A 80 29.69 -18.30 -13.28
CA THR A 80 30.46 -17.32 -12.49
C THR A 80 30.47 -17.69 -11.00
N PRO A 81 31.53 -17.36 -10.23
CA PRO A 81 31.49 -17.44 -8.76
C PRO A 81 30.29 -16.65 -8.20
N PRO A 82 29.62 -17.14 -7.13
CA PRO A 82 28.58 -16.37 -6.47
C PRO A 82 29.13 -15.09 -5.83
N ILE A 83 28.34 -14.02 -5.88
CA ILE A 83 28.59 -12.82 -5.09
C ILE A 83 27.85 -13.00 -3.77
N GLU A 84 28.59 -13.11 -2.67
CA GLU A 84 28.03 -13.11 -1.33
C GLU A 84 27.77 -11.69 -0.83
N SER A 85 26.69 -11.50 -0.10
CA SER A 85 26.45 -10.30 0.69
C SER A 85 25.78 -10.64 2.02
N GLN A 86 25.96 -9.77 3.02
CA GLN A 86 25.32 -9.93 4.32
C GLN A 86 24.23 -8.88 4.51
N GLY A 87 23.22 -9.24 5.30
CA GLY A 87 22.15 -8.34 5.70
C GLY A 87 21.52 -8.73 7.03
N THR A 88 20.70 -7.83 7.53
CA THR A 88 19.87 -8.03 8.71
C THR A 88 18.40 -7.93 8.33
N TYR A 89 17.57 -8.67 9.05
CA TYR A 89 16.12 -8.69 8.92
C TYR A 89 15.51 -8.43 10.29
N GLU A 90 14.47 -7.59 10.35
CA GLU A 90 13.59 -7.43 11.52
C GLU A 90 12.14 -7.65 11.10
N GLY A 91 11.50 -8.71 11.62
CA GLY A 91 10.08 -9.01 11.44
C GLY A 91 9.29 -8.71 12.71
N LYS A 92 8.19 -7.96 12.59
CA LYS A 92 7.29 -7.57 13.69
C LYS A 92 5.85 -7.86 13.35
N LEU A 93 5.17 -8.65 14.20
CA LEU A 93 3.72 -8.75 14.15
C LEU A 93 3.09 -7.43 14.64
N ILE A 94 2.22 -6.84 13.82
CA ILE A 94 1.51 -5.59 14.10
C ILE A 94 -0.01 -5.81 14.10
N TYR A 95 -0.75 -4.84 14.64
CA TYR A 95 -2.22 -4.86 14.74
C TYR A 95 -2.80 -6.15 15.36
N GLY A 96 -2.15 -6.66 16.40
CA GLY A 96 -2.54 -7.88 17.11
C GLY A 96 -2.29 -9.17 16.31
N GLY A 97 -1.23 -9.21 15.49
CA GLY A 97 -0.87 -10.39 14.69
C GLY A 97 -1.54 -10.47 13.32
N ARG A 98 -2.26 -9.42 12.90
CA ARG A 98 -2.95 -9.39 11.60
C ARG A 98 -2.02 -9.19 10.41
N PHE A 99 -0.89 -8.53 10.63
CA PHE A 99 0.13 -8.31 9.62
C PHE A 99 1.52 -8.50 10.22
N LEU A 100 2.46 -8.93 9.39
CA LEU A 100 3.89 -8.91 9.64
C LEU A 100 4.49 -7.73 8.89
N LEU A 101 5.07 -6.77 9.63
CA LEU A 101 5.94 -5.74 9.08
C LEU A 101 7.38 -6.26 9.10
N SER A 102 8.00 -6.37 7.93
CA SER A 102 9.41 -6.73 7.78
C SER A 102 10.23 -5.51 7.38
N ARG A 103 11.48 -5.46 7.86
CA ARG A 103 12.53 -4.56 7.38
C ARG A 103 13.79 -5.36 7.09
N THR A 104 14.47 -5.00 6.02
CA THR A 104 15.72 -5.61 5.58
C THR A 104 16.74 -4.52 5.29
N GLU A 105 17.94 -4.67 5.84
CA GLU A 105 19.08 -3.78 5.61
C GLU A 105 20.30 -4.63 5.24
N GLY A 106 21.13 -4.19 4.31
CA GLY A 106 22.34 -4.93 3.94
C GLY A 106 23.05 -4.35 2.73
N GLU A 107 23.79 -5.20 2.03
CA GLU A 107 24.43 -4.84 0.76
C GLU A 107 23.95 -5.73 -0.39
N MET A 108 23.84 -5.14 -1.59
CA MET A 108 23.54 -5.82 -2.83
C MET A 108 24.44 -5.25 -3.93
N MET A 109 25.23 -6.10 -4.60
CA MET A 109 26.19 -5.68 -5.63
C MET A 109 27.16 -4.57 -5.19
N GLY A 110 27.54 -4.53 -3.90
CA GLY A 110 28.42 -3.51 -3.32
C GLY A 110 27.73 -2.14 -3.07
N GLN A 111 26.41 -2.06 -3.18
CA GLN A 111 25.62 -0.90 -2.79
C GLN A 111 24.75 -1.20 -1.56
N LYS A 112 24.46 -0.17 -0.76
CA LYS A 112 23.54 -0.31 0.38
C LYS A 112 22.12 -0.61 -0.10
N PHE A 113 21.52 -1.63 0.50
CA PHE A 113 20.16 -2.05 0.26
C PHE A 113 19.33 -1.82 1.53
N GLU A 114 18.19 -1.16 1.38
CA GLU A 114 17.17 -1.01 2.41
C GLU A 114 15.83 -1.45 1.81
N GLY A 115 15.03 -2.19 2.56
CA GLY A 115 13.74 -2.70 2.11
C GLY A 115 12.74 -2.87 3.24
N MET A 116 11.45 -2.72 2.93
CA MET A 116 10.37 -2.87 3.89
C MET A 116 9.17 -3.57 3.25
N GLY A 117 8.63 -4.56 3.95
CA GLY A 117 7.48 -5.34 3.52
C GLY A 117 6.35 -5.32 4.54
N VAL A 118 5.12 -5.45 4.05
CA VAL A 118 3.96 -5.83 4.86
C VAL A 118 3.37 -7.10 4.25
N LEU A 119 3.23 -8.14 5.06
CA LEU A 119 2.54 -9.39 4.73
C LEU A 119 1.33 -9.54 5.64
N GLY A 120 0.22 -10.06 5.12
CA GLY A 120 -0.97 -10.39 5.90
C GLY A 120 -1.83 -11.44 5.20
N TYR A 121 -2.97 -11.75 5.79
CA TYR A 121 -4.00 -12.60 5.18
C TYR A 121 -5.32 -11.82 5.13
N ASP A 122 -5.95 -11.76 3.98
CA ASP A 122 -7.23 -11.09 3.79
C ASP A 122 -8.36 -12.13 3.88
N ASN A 123 -9.15 -12.03 4.96
CA ASN A 123 -10.28 -12.92 5.24
C ASN A 123 -11.46 -12.77 4.24
N VAL A 124 -11.53 -11.69 3.47
CA VAL A 124 -12.60 -11.44 2.49
C VAL A 124 -12.31 -12.16 1.18
N ILE A 125 -11.07 -12.05 0.68
CA ILE A 125 -10.67 -12.67 -0.59
C ILE A 125 -9.99 -14.04 -0.41
N GLY A 126 -9.68 -14.44 0.82
CA GLY A 126 -9.10 -15.74 1.15
C GLY A 126 -7.64 -15.93 0.70
N LYS A 127 -6.85 -14.86 0.68
CA LYS A 127 -5.46 -14.88 0.17
C LYS A 127 -4.48 -14.26 1.15
N HIS A 128 -3.23 -14.72 1.11
CA HIS A 128 -2.11 -13.94 1.60
C HIS A 128 -1.91 -12.74 0.67
N VAL A 129 -1.73 -11.57 1.25
CA VAL A 129 -1.48 -10.32 0.54
C VAL A 129 -0.18 -9.72 1.05
N SER A 130 0.66 -9.25 0.14
CA SER A 130 1.90 -8.59 0.50
C SER A 130 2.17 -7.34 -0.34
N THR A 131 2.93 -6.42 0.24
CA THR A 131 3.42 -5.21 -0.40
C THR A 131 4.86 -4.98 0.02
N TRP A 132 5.72 -4.61 -0.92
CA TRP A 132 7.15 -4.42 -0.72
C TRP A 132 7.66 -3.15 -1.41
N MET A 133 8.59 -2.46 -0.77
CA MET A 133 9.33 -1.32 -1.30
C MET A 133 10.80 -1.42 -0.89
N ASP A 134 11.72 -0.98 -1.74
CA ASP A 134 13.16 -0.99 -1.49
C ASP A 134 13.90 0.23 -2.06
N SER A 135 15.18 0.37 -1.72
CA SER A 135 16.06 1.47 -2.14
C SER A 135 16.53 1.38 -3.59
N ILE A 136 16.26 0.27 -4.29
CA ILE A 136 16.73 0.01 -5.66
C ILE A 136 15.63 0.20 -6.72
N SER A 137 14.39 0.46 -6.30
CA SER A 137 13.26 0.68 -7.19
C SER A 137 12.35 1.82 -6.71
N THR A 138 11.55 2.37 -7.62
CA THR A 138 10.48 3.33 -7.28
C THR A 138 9.10 2.68 -7.32
N GLY A 139 9.04 1.36 -7.53
CA GLY A 139 7.82 0.59 -7.67
C GLY A 139 7.35 0.03 -6.33
N ILE A 140 6.05 0.17 -6.05
CA ILE A 140 5.42 -0.58 -4.97
C ILE A 140 5.10 -1.97 -5.51
N MET A 141 5.94 -2.96 -5.14
CA MET A 141 5.66 -4.35 -5.47
C MET A 141 4.46 -4.83 -4.66
N ARG A 142 3.54 -5.54 -5.33
CA ARG A 142 2.39 -6.20 -4.71
C ARG A 142 2.38 -7.65 -5.11
N SER A 143 2.00 -8.53 -4.20
CA SER A 143 1.81 -9.96 -4.50
C SER A 143 0.65 -10.53 -3.69
N GLU A 144 -0.02 -11.50 -4.26
CA GLU A 144 -1.08 -12.26 -3.61
C GLU A 144 -0.86 -13.75 -3.85
N GLY A 145 -1.32 -14.59 -2.92
CA GLY A 145 -1.12 -16.04 -3.03
C GLY A 145 -2.04 -16.85 -2.12
N THR A 146 -2.33 -18.07 -2.56
CA THR A 146 -3.07 -19.08 -1.81
C THR A 146 -2.10 -20.12 -1.25
N CYS A 147 -2.31 -20.56 -0.01
CA CYS A 147 -1.70 -21.82 0.46
C CYS A 147 -2.62 -22.98 0.04
N SER A 148 -2.03 -23.99 -0.58
CA SER A 148 -2.67 -25.26 -0.97
C SER A 148 -2.23 -26.40 -0.06
#